data_AF-A0A1Y4D327-F1
#
_entry.id   AF-A0A1Y4D327-F1
#
_cell.length_a   1.000
_cell.length_b   1.000
_cell.length_c   1.000
_cell.angle_alpha   90.00
_cell.angle_beta   90.00
_cell.angle_gamma   90.00
#
_symmetry.space_group_name_H-M   'P 1'
#
loop_
_entity.id
_entity.type
_entity.pdbx_description
1 polymer ?
#
loop_
_entity_poly.entity_id
_entity_poly.type
_entity_poly.pdbx_seq_one_letter_code
_entity_poly.pdbx_strand_id
1 'polypeptide(L)'
;MPRKLRPSRPPGEDMDTRTVLFRNIPVSVVCKPGIRRIGLRVDPRGQVSISIPQGQVDERAIQNFLKLRYDWILNALQRVREENDKSFVPETIRFGDLEVRVKRRATGRVDLRVQPPDAIAEVTVPLNMPLLDIQRLVEPHVPRLRESRDRMRKALPAPFVYESGEMHSLWGEGHELVVREDKKPCVRLEGKKIVMDIESGMDVAQRRELMRLFLRLCLSDELGSLVSRYERLMQVRVAGITSRFMKTRWGSCTSRNRTIRINCMLARYPKAMLEYVVVHEMCHFWEKGHSQAFYDLVGRYYPDWKSASDFLDKASSEILI
;
A
#
# COMPACT_ATOMS: atom_id res chain seq x y z
N MET A 1 20.52 -39.93 5.13
CA MET A 1 19.69 -40.37 3.98
C MET A 1 18.67 -39.28 3.65
N PRO A 2 18.71 -38.67 2.46
CA PRO A 2 17.91 -37.49 2.13
C PRO A 2 16.45 -37.85 1.82
N ARG A 3 15.51 -37.06 2.35
CA ARG A 3 14.08 -37.11 1.99
C ARG A 3 13.93 -36.64 0.54
N LYS A 4 13.57 -37.57 -0.36
CA LYS A 4 13.23 -37.28 -1.76
C LYS A 4 12.10 -36.24 -1.82
N LEU A 5 12.35 -35.11 -2.50
CA LEU A 5 11.32 -34.18 -2.95
C LEU A 5 10.32 -34.93 -3.85
N ARG A 6 9.01 -34.72 -3.63
CA ARG A 6 7.99 -35.11 -4.61
C ARG A 6 7.89 -34.00 -5.68
N PRO A 7 7.72 -34.35 -6.96
CA PRO A 7 7.69 -33.39 -8.05
C PRO A 7 6.38 -32.60 -8.06
N SER A 8 6.48 -31.30 -8.34
CA SER A 8 5.35 -30.43 -8.69
C SER A 8 4.83 -30.78 -10.08
N ARG A 9 3.55 -31.17 -10.19
CA ARG A 9 2.85 -31.40 -11.47
C ARG A 9 2.40 -30.06 -12.09
N PRO A 10 2.43 -29.89 -13.43
CA PRO A 10 2.10 -28.64 -14.12
C PRO A 10 0.58 -28.40 -14.24
N PRO A 11 0.14 -27.18 -14.60
CA PRO A 11 -1.27 -26.79 -14.65
C PRO A 11 -1.93 -27.15 -15.99
N GLY A 12 -3.08 -27.83 -15.94
CA GLY A 12 -3.95 -28.05 -17.11
C GLY A 12 -4.23 -29.53 -17.41
N GLU A 13 -5.20 -30.13 -16.72
CA GLU A 13 -5.94 -31.32 -17.18
C GLU A 13 -7.42 -30.98 -16.95
N ASP A 14 -8.24 -31.02 -18.01
CA ASP A 14 -9.66 -30.69 -17.99
C ASP A 14 -10.40 -31.50 -16.92
N MET A 15 -10.90 -30.79 -15.90
CA MET A 15 -11.76 -31.36 -14.88
C MET A 15 -13.18 -30.93 -15.13
N ASP A 16 -14.03 -31.91 -15.47
CA ASP A 16 -15.45 -31.74 -15.71
C ASP A 16 -16.10 -31.05 -14.49
N THR A 17 -16.37 -29.74 -14.67
CA THR A 17 -16.86 -28.85 -13.63
C THR A 17 -18.28 -28.46 -13.98
N ARG A 18 -19.23 -28.91 -13.17
CA ARG A 18 -20.65 -28.58 -13.32
C ARG A 18 -21.14 -27.75 -12.15
N THR A 19 -22.10 -26.86 -12.36
CA THR A 19 -22.70 -26.05 -11.29
C THR A 19 -24.06 -26.61 -10.92
N VAL A 20 -24.30 -26.83 -9.63
CA VAL A 20 -25.59 -27.27 -9.09
C VAL A 20 -26.11 -26.17 -8.16
N LEU A 21 -27.40 -25.88 -8.24
CA LEU A 21 -28.03 -24.93 -7.33
C LEU A 21 -28.53 -25.66 -6.07
N PHE A 22 -28.11 -25.21 -4.89
CA PHE A 22 -28.60 -25.74 -3.61
C PHE A 22 -29.18 -24.61 -2.76
N ARG A 23 -30.50 -24.59 -2.56
CA ARG A 23 -31.20 -23.55 -1.77
C ARG A 23 -30.78 -22.12 -2.17
N ASN A 24 -30.73 -21.86 -3.49
CA ASN A 24 -30.28 -20.62 -4.12
C ASN A 24 -28.79 -20.26 -3.96
N ILE A 25 -27.96 -21.19 -3.47
CA ILE A 25 -26.49 -21.06 -3.48
C ILE A 25 -25.94 -21.84 -4.68
N PRO A 26 -25.23 -21.20 -5.62
CA PRO A 26 -24.55 -21.93 -6.69
C PRO A 26 -23.33 -22.67 -6.13
N VAL A 27 -23.28 -23.98 -6.34
CA VAL A 27 -22.19 -24.86 -5.88
C VAL A 27 -21.50 -25.49 -7.09
N SER A 28 -20.21 -25.20 -7.24
CA SER A 28 -19.39 -25.79 -8.29
C SER A 28 -18.93 -27.20 -7.88
N VAL A 29 -19.29 -28.21 -8.67
CA VAL A 29 -18.96 -29.61 -8.45
C VAL A 29 -17.80 -29.99 -9.37
N VAL A 30 -16.69 -30.44 -8.78
CA VAL A 30 -15.48 -30.83 -9.50
C VAL A 30 -15.19 -32.31 -9.24
N CYS A 31 -15.14 -33.12 -10.29
CA CYS A 31 -14.70 -34.51 -10.20
C CYS A 31 -13.17 -34.56 -10.12
N LYS A 32 -12.60 -35.22 -9.11
CA LYS A 32 -11.14 -35.35 -8.97
C LYS A 32 -10.69 -36.81 -8.91
N PRO A 33 -9.68 -37.21 -9.70
CA PRO A 33 -9.08 -38.53 -9.57
C PRO A 33 -8.29 -38.64 -8.26
N GLY A 34 -8.39 -39.80 -7.59
CA GLY A 34 -7.60 -40.13 -6.41
C GLY A 34 -8.11 -39.60 -5.06
N ILE A 35 -9.20 -38.82 -5.02
CA ILE A 35 -9.87 -38.49 -3.75
C ILE A 35 -10.87 -39.58 -3.38
N ARG A 36 -10.91 -39.95 -2.10
CA ARG A 36 -11.80 -41.00 -1.58
C ARG A 36 -12.98 -40.46 -0.76
N ARG A 37 -13.07 -39.14 -0.59
CA ARG A 37 -14.07 -38.45 0.24
C ARG A 37 -14.52 -37.17 -0.46
N ILE A 38 -15.77 -36.77 -0.22
CA ILE A 38 -16.30 -35.49 -0.69
C ILE A 38 -15.64 -34.37 0.12
N GLY A 39 -14.95 -33.48 -0.58
CA GLY A 39 -14.40 -32.24 -0.01
C GLY A 39 -15.36 -31.09 -0.24
N LEU A 40 -15.45 -30.17 0.71
CA LEU A 40 -16.23 -28.94 0.62
C LEU A 40 -15.34 -27.75 0.95
N ARG A 41 -15.41 -26.70 0.14
CA ARG A 41 -14.62 -25.48 0.30
C ARG A 41 -15.47 -24.26 -0.05
N VAL A 42 -15.31 -23.19 0.72
CA VAL A 42 -15.70 -21.84 0.33
C VAL A 42 -14.41 -21.07 0.07
N ASP A 43 -14.29 -20.43 -1.08
CA ASP A 43 -13.13 -19.63 -1.41
C ASP A 43 -13.25 -18.18 -0.86
N PRO A 44 -12.18 -17.37 -0.90
CA PRO A 44 -12.24 -15.99 -0.41
C PRO A 44 -13.22 -15.06 -1.16
N ARG A 45 -13.71 -15.45 -2.34
CA ARG A 45 -14.72 -14.71 -3.10
C ARG A 45 -16.15 -15.11 -2.73
N GLY A 46 -16.32 -16.07 -1.83
CA GLY A 46 -17.61 -16.58 -1.40
C GLY A 46 -18.16 -17.68 -2.31
N GLN A 47 -17.33 -18.24 -3.21
CA GLN A 47 -17.76 -19.32 -4.08
C GLN A 47 -17.67 -20.66 -3.34
N VAL A 48 -18.77 -21.41 -3.33
CA VAL A 48 -18.84 -22.75 -2.73
C VAL A 48 -18.49 -23.79 -3.80
N SER A 49 -17.54 -24.68 -3.48
CA SER A 49 -17.17 -25.79 -4.35
C SER A 49 -17.10 -27.10 -3.58
N ILE A 50 -17.52 -28.18 -4.25
CA ILE A 50 -17.33 -29.55 -3.77
C ILE A 50 -16.40 -30.31 -4.72
N SER A 51 -15.54 -31.13 -4.14
CA SER A 51 -14.70 -32.07 -4.89
C SER A 51 -15.21 -33.50 -4.63
N ILE A 52 -15.57 -34.24 -5.67
CA ILE A 52 -16.12 -35.61 -5.57
C ILE A 52 -15.22 -36.65 -6.25
N PRO A 53 -15.17 -37.91 -5.75
CA PRO A 53 -14.49 -39.00 -6.43
C PRO A 53 -15.08 -39.27 -7.81
N GLN A 54 -14.21 -39.53 -8.79
CA GLN A 54 -14.62 -39.81 -10.16
C GLN A 54 -15.49 -41.08 -10.22
N GLY A 55 -16.71 -40.96 -10.79
CA GLY A 55 -17.60 -42.08 -11.08
C GLY A 55 -18.36 -42.71 -9.91
N GLN A 56 -18.34 -42.14 -8.70
CA GLN A 56 -18.91 -42.79 -7.50
C GLN A 56 -19.99 -41.99 -6.75
N VAL A 57 -20.39 -40.80 -7.23
CA VAL A 57 -21.34 -39.94 -6.51
C VAL A 57 -22.39 -39.40 -7.47
N ASP A 58 -23.65 -39.79 -7.23
CA ASP A 58 -24.82 -39.27 -7.96
C ASP A 58 -25.29 -37.92 -7.40
N GLU A 59 -26.23 -37.28 -8.10
CA GLU A 59 -26.74 -35.97 -7.71
C GLU A 59 -27.48 -36.01 -6.35
N ARG A 60 -28.16 -37.12 -6.04
CA ARG A 60 -28.87 -37.29 -4.78
C ARG A 60 -27.91 -37.34 -3.58
N ALA A 61 -26.77 -38.01 -3.73
CA ALA A 61 -25.73 -38.05 -2.71
C ALA A 61 -25.07 -36.67 -2.50
N ILE A 62 -24.89 -35.89 -3.58
CA ILE A 62 -24.42 -34.49 -3.50
C ILE A 62 -25.40 -33.64 -2.68
N GLN A 63 -26.70 -33.72 -3.01
CA GLN A 63 -27.75 -32.95 -2.33
C GLN A 63 -27.84 -33.29 -0.84
N ASN A 64 -27.76 -34.59 -0.50
CA ASN A 64 -27.75 -35.04 0.90
C ASN A 64 -26.51 -34.56 1.66
N PHE A 65 -25.33 -34.60 1.03
CA PHE A 65 -24.10 -34.11 1.64
C PHE A 65 -24.15 -32.59 1.90
N LEU A 66 -24.64 -31.80 0.95
CA LEU A 66 -24.83 -30.36 1.11
C LEU A 66 -25.85 -30.04 2.21
N LYS A 67 -26.92 -30.83 2.32
CA LYS A 67 -27.90 -30.72 3.42
C LYS A 67 -27.27 -30.95 4.79
N LEU A 68 -26.45 -32.00 4.95
CA LEU A 68 -25.75 -32.29 6.21
C LEU A 68 -24.67 -31.24 6.58
N ARG A 69 -24.17 -30.49 5.60
CA ARG A 69 -23.16 -29.44 5.78
C ARG A 69 -23.73 -28.03 5.68
N TYR A 70 -25.04 -27.87 5.63
CA TYR A 70 -25.68 -26.58 5.34
C TYR A 70 -25.30 -25.49 6.36
N ASP A 71 -25.34 -25.81 7.66
CA ASP A 71 -24.95 -24.85 8.71
C ASP A 71 -23.47 -24.48 8.60
N TRP A 72 -22.62 -25.42 8.21
CA TRP A 72 -21.21 -25.12 7.96
C TRP A 72 -21.02 -24.20 6.75
N ILE A 73 -21.78 -24.40 5.67
CA ILE A 73 -21.76 -23.55 4.47
C ILE A 73 -22.21 -22.14 4.83
N LEU A 74 -23.32 -21.99 5.56
CA LEU A 74 -23.80 -20.69 6.00
C LEU A 74 -22.77 -19.96 6.87
N ASN A 75 -22.20 -20.66 7.85
CA ASN A 75 -21.16 -20.08 8.71
C ASN A 75 -19.88 -19.72 7.92
N ALA A 76 -19.49 -20.53 6.93
CA ALA A 76 -18.33 -20.25 6.09
C ALA A 76 -18.57 -19.08 5.13
N LEU A 77 -19.74 -19.00 4.51
CA LEU A 77 -20.16 -17.87 3.68
C LEU A 77 -20.32 -16.60 4.52
N GLN A 78 -20.83 -16.71 5.75
CA GLN A 78 -20.92 -15.60 6.69
C GLN A 78 -19.52 -15.13 7.09
N ARG A 79 -18.58 -16.02 7.39
CA ARG A 79 -17.17 -15.63 7.65
C ARG A 79 -16.52 -14.97 6.45
N VAL A 80 -16.73 -15.48 5.24
CA VAL A 80 -16.22 -14.85 4.01
C VAL A 80 -16.91 -13.52 3.76
N ARG A 81 -18.20 -13.38 4.07
CA ARG A 81 -18.93 -12.11 4.03
C ARG A 81 -18.41 -11.13 5.08
N GLU A 82 -18.14 -11.56 6.30
CA GLU A 82 -17.52 -10.77 7.37
C GLU A 82 -16.06 -10.40 7.04
N GLU A 83 -15.33 -11.27 6.34
CA GLU A 83 -14.00 -11.00 5.82
C GLU A 83 -14.01 -10.06 4.60
N ASN A 84 -15.05 -10.11 3.78
CA ASN A 84 -15.25 -9.23 2.63
C ASN A 84 -15.93 -7.90 3.02
N ASP A 85 -16.71 -7.85 4.12
CA ASP A 85 -17.20 -6.61 4.76
C ASP A 85 -16.05 -5.82 5.42
N LYS A 86 -14.84 -6.41 5.52
CA LYS A 86 -13.60 -5.64 5.74
C LYS A 86 -13.22 -4.78 4.53
N SER A 87 -13.98 -4.80 3.43
CA SER A 87 -13.89 -3.87 2.30
C SER A 87 -15.07 -2.88 2.25
N PHE A 88 -14.95 -1.86 3.12
CA PHE A 88 -15.22 -0.43 2.83
C PHE A 88 -16.63 0.16 3.07
N VAL A 89 -16.86 0.62 4.31
CA VAL A 89 -17.23 2.02 4.62
C VAL A 89 -16.45 2.44 5.88
N PRO A 90 -15.69 3.54 5.90
CA PRO A 90 -15.03 4.00 7.12
C PRO A 90 -16.07 4.46 8.16
N GLU A 91 -16.24 3.71 9.25
CA GLU A 91 -16.95 4.20 10.45
C GLU A 91 -16.22 5.46 10.93
N THR A 92 -16.90 6.60 10.90
CA THR A 92 -16.39 7.87 11.42
C THR A 92 -17.16 8.19 12.69
N ILE A 93 -16.45 8.33 13.80
CA ILE A 93 -17.03 8.73 15.08
C ILE A 93 -16.80 10.23 15.25
N ARG A 94 -17.86 10.96 15.60
CA ARG A 94 -17.78 12.39 15.89
C ARG A 94 -17.62 12.63 17.39
N PHE A 95 -16.62 13.43 17.73
CA PHE A 95 -16.38 13.98 19.07
C PHE A 95 -16.42 15.51 18.96
N GLY A 96 -17.63 16.09 18.98
CA GLY A 96 -17.84 17.51 18.68
C GLY A 96 -17.45 17.84 17.24
N ASP A 97 -16.47 18.74 17.07
CA ASP A 97 -15.91 19.18 15.79
C ASP A 97 -14.82 18.23 15.22
N LEU A 98 -14.45 17.18 15.96
CA LEU A 98 -13.42 16.23 15.56
C LEU A 98 -14.06 14.96 15.00
N GLU A 99 -13.78 14.69 13.73
CA GLU A 99 -14.11 13.41 13.08
C GLU A 99 -12.93 12.44 13.21
N VAL A 100 -13.16 11.29 13.84
CA VAL A 100 -12.17 10.22 14.01
C VAL A 100 -12.56 9.02 13.15
N ARG A 101 -11.70 8.70 12.19
CA ARG A 101 -11.87 7.54 11.30
C ARG A 101 -11.44 6.25 12.02
N VAL A 102 -12.33 5.27 12.08
CA VAL A 102 -12.03 3.98 12.70
C VAL A 102 -11.48 3.02 11.65
N LYS A 103 -10.34 2.42 11.95
CA LYS A 103 -9.68 1.42 11.12
C LYS A 103 -9.56 0.10 11.87
N ARG A 104 -10.42 -0.85 11.52
CA ARG A 104 -10.40 -2.18 12.12
C ARG A 104 -9.31 -3.05 11.47
N ARG A 105 -8.45 -3.69 12.28
CA ARG A 105 -7.38 -4.60 11.81
C ARG A 105 -7.27 -5.83 12.69
N ALA A 106 -6.72 -6.92 12.13
CA ALA A 106 -6.31 -8.09 12.90
C ALA A 106 -5.04 -7.76 13.71
N THR A 107 -5.20 -6.94 14.74
CA THR A 107 -4.16 -6.43 15.63
C THR A 107 -4.61 -6.62 17.08
N GLY A 108 -3.67 -6.88 18.00
CA GLY A 108 -3.93 -6.83 19.44
C GLY A 108 -3.68 -5.45 20.06
N ARG A 109 -3.21 -4.48 19.27
CA ARG A 109 -2.86 -3.13 19.72
C ARG A 109 -3.84 -2.11 19.17
N VAL A 110 -4.15 -1.10 19.98
CA VAL A 110 -4.88 0.09 19.57
C VAL A 110 -3.87 1.21 19.26
N ASP A 111 -4.04 1.89 18.12
CA ASP A 111 -3.17 2.98 17.68
C ASP A 111 -4.01 4.22 17.37
N LEU A 112 -3.73 5.34 18.04
CA LEU A 112 -4.42 6.62 17.89
C LEU A 112 -3.45 7.63 17.28
N ARG A 113 -3.81 8.18 16.12
CA ARG A 113 -2.93 9.12 15.42
C ARG A 113 -3.71 10.09 14.56
N VAL A 114 -3.16 11.27 14.35
CA VAL A 114 -3.60 12.17 13.29
C VAL A 114 -2.76 11.86 12.05
N GLN A 115 -3.42 11.38 10.99
CA GLN A 115 -2.76 11.12 9.71
C GLN A 115 -2.74 12.39 8.86
N PRO A 116 -1.56 12.78 8.36
CA PRO A 116 -1.47 13.77 7.30
C PRO A 116 -1.79 13.13 5.93
N PRO A 117 -2.07 13.89 4.86
CA PRO A 117 -2.08 15.37 4.74
C PRO A 117 -3.33 16.04 5.29
N ASP A 118 -4.44 15.33 5.38
CA ASP A 118 -5.75 15.95 5.65
C ASP A 118 -5.96 16.25 7.15
N ALA A 119 -4.93 16.00 7.97
CA ALA A 119 -4.96 16.01 9.43
C ALA A 119 -6.16 15.19 9.99
N ILE A 120 -6.44 14.05 9.38
CA ILE A 120 -7.56 13.19 9.78
C ILE A 120 -7.15 12.39 11.00
N ALA A 121 -7.89 12.52 12.10
CA ALA A 121 -7.72 11.64 13.24
C ALA A 121 -8.16 10.21 12.85
N GLU A 122 -7.32 9.22 13.11
CA GLU A 122 -7.58 7.81 12.87
C GLU A 122 -7.31 7.00 14.13
N VAL A 123 -8.19 6.06 14.44
CA VAL A 123 -7.99 5.04 15.46
C VAL A 123 -7.95 3.66 14.82
N THR A 124 -6.84 2.94 14.98
CA THR A 124 -6.75 1.53 14.56
C THR A 124 -7.10 0.63 15.73
N VAL A 125 -8.07 -0.27 15.56
CA VAL A 125 -8.60 -1.14 16.62
C VAL A 125 -8.70 -2.60 16.17
N PRO A 126 -8.79 -3.57 17.09
CA PRO A 126 -9.11 -4.96 16.76
C PRO A 126 -10.43 -5.08 15.99
N LEU A 127 -10.53 -6.10 15.12
CA LEU A 127 -11.70 -6.31 14.25
C LEU A 127 -13.04 -6.25 15.00
N ASN A 128 -13.09 -6.89 16.17
CA ASN A 128 -14.33 -7.14 16.90
C ASN A 128 -14.54 -6.19 18.09
N MET A 129 -13.82 -5.07 18.16
CA MET A 129 -13.96 -4.12 19.27
C MET A 129 -15.31 -3.37 19.15
N PRO A 130 -16.22 -3.43 20.16
CA PRO A 130 -17.51 -2.75 20.10
C PRO A 130 -17.36 -1.22 19.96
N LEU A 131 -18.30 -0.58 19.25
CA LEU A 131 -18.25 0.88 19.00
C LEU A 131 -18.18 1.70 20.29
N LEU A 132 -18.94 1.32 21.31
CA LEU A 132 -18.97 1.99 22.61
C LEU A 132 -17.60 1.92 23.32
N ASP A 133 -16.88 0.80 23.18
CA ASP A 133 -15.55 0.63 23.75
C ASP A 133 -14.51 1.46 22.99
N ILE A 134 -14.67 1.57 21.67
CA ILE A 134 -13.86 2.48 20.84
C ILE A 134 -14.10 3.93 21.27
N GLN A 135 -15.37 4.33 21.47
CA GLN A 135 -15.72 5.67 21.94
C GLN A 135 -15.07 5.98 23.28
N ARG A 136 -15.25 5.11 24.27
CA ARG A 136 -14.66 5.24 25.61
C ARG A 136 -13.13 5.29 25.59
N LEU A 137 -12.51 4.57 24.66
CA LEU A 137 -11.06 4.59 24.49
C LEU A 137 -10.57 5.90 23.87
N VAL A 138 -11.30 6.46 22.90
CA VAL A 138 -10.91 7.68 22.18
C VAL A 138 -11.20 8.94 22.99
N GLU A 139 -12.31 8.99 23.74
CA GLU A 139 -12.80 10.17 24.48
C GLU A 139 -11.70 10.90 25.27
N PRO A 140 -10.86 10.23 26.09
CA PRO A 140 -9.84 10.91 26.89
C PRO A 140 -8.71 11.53 26.04
N HIS A 141 -8.55 11.08 24.79
CA HIS A 141 -7.50 11.53 23.87
C HIS A 141 -7.99 12.61 22.89
N VAL A 142 -9.29 12.91 22.86
CA VAL A 142 -9.89 13.91 21.96
C VAL A 142 -9.18 15.28 22.03
N PRO A 143 -8.89 15.86 23.21
CA PRO A 143 -8.20 17.16 23.27
C PRO A 143 -6.84 17.14 22.56
N ARG A 144 -6.02 16.11 22.83
CA ARG A 144 -4.70 15.92 22.22
C ARG A 144 -4.80 15.68 20.71
N LEU A 145 -5.79 14.92 20.25
CA LEU A 145 -6.02 14.68 18.82
C LEU A 145 -6.42 15.97 18.10
N ARG A 146 -7.26 16.80 18.73
CA ARG A 146 -7.67 18.10 18.20
C ARG A 146 -6.47 19.05 18.09
N GLU A 147 -5.68 19.20 19.13
CA GLU A 147 -4.44 20.00 19.10
C GLU A 147 -3.47 19.52 18.02
N SER A 148 -3.28 18.20 17.92
CA SER A 148 -2.43 17.60 16.90
C SER A 148 -2.95 17.87 15.48
N ARG A 149 -4.27 17.80 15.25
CA ARG A 149 -4.91 18.15 13.97
C ARG A 149 -4.70 19.63 13.65
N ASP A 150 -5.00 20.51 14.59
CA ASP A 150 -4.99 21.96 14.34
C ASP A 150 -3.57 22.47 14.14
N ARG A 151 -2.60 21.93 14.90
CA ARG A 151 -1.17 22.17 14.67
C ARG A 151 -0.75 21.71 13.29
N MET A 152 -1.15 20.51 12.86
CA MET A 152 -0.84 20.02 11.51
C MET A 152 -1.49 20.88 10.42
N ARG A 153 -2.77 21.24 10.55
CA ARG A 153 -3.47 22.11 9.59
C ARG A 153 -2.83 23.49 9.46
N LYS A 154 -2.35 24.08 10.56
CA LYS A 154 -1.63 25.36 10.54
C LYS A 154 -0.22 25.26 9.96
N ALA A 155 0.42 24.09 10.08
CA ALA A 155 1.78 23.86 9.62
C ALA A 155 1.87 23.36 8.17
N LEU A 156 0.78 22.82 7.60
CA LEU A 156 0.76 22.35 6.22
C LEU A 156 0.58 23.54 5.25
N PRO A 157 1.43 23.66 4.22
CA PRO A 157 1.18 24.57 3.11
C PRO A 157 -0.20 24.34 2.52
N ALA A 158 -0.83 25.40 2.00
CA ALA A 158 -2.06 25.26 1.24
C ALA A 158 -1.83 24.26 0.08
N PRO A 159 -2.78 23.34 -0.17
CA PRO A 159 -2.63 22.37 -1.24
C PRO A 159 -2.56 23.07 -2.61
N PHE A 160 -1.70 22.56 -3.49
CA PHE A 160 -1.58 23.07 -4.86
C PHE A 160 -2.90 22.89 -5.64
N VAL A 161 -3.30 23.94 -6.35
CA VAL A 161 -4.42 23.92 -7.30
C VAL A 161 -3.96 23.74 -8.74
N TYR A 162 -2.64 23.78 -8.99
CA TYR A 162 -2.01 23.54 -10.29
C TYR A 162 -2.44 24.56 -11.34
N GLU A 163 -2.32 25.83 -10.98
CA GLU A 163 -2.52 26.98 -11.87
C GLU A 163 -1.19 27.63 -12.25
N SER A 164 -1.19 28.37 -13.36
CA SER A 164 0.00 29.11 -13.82
C SER A 164 0.47 30.11 -12.76
N GLY A 165 1.79 30.18 -12.55
CA GLY A 165 2.41 31.05 -11.54
C GLY A 165 2.67 30.37 -10.20
N GLU A 166 2.12 29.17 -9.94
CA GLU A 166 2.49 28.39 -8.76
C GLU A 166 3.96 27.98 -8.80
N MET A 167 4.62 27.99 -7.65
CA MET A 167 6.01 27.52 -7.51
C MET A 167 6.05 26.06 -7.07
N HIS A 168 6.67 25.21 -7.88
CA HIS A 168 6.85 23.79 -7.60
C HIS A 168 8.33 23.44 -7.53
N SER A 169 8.74 22.76 -6.46
CA SER A 169 10.13 22.31 -6.32
C SER A 169 10.43 21.07 -7.15
N LEU A 170 11.57 21.07 -7.84
CA LEU A 170 12.18 19.91 -8.48
C LEU A 170 13.68 19.94 -8.17
N TRP A 171 14.21 18.85 -7.63
CA TRP A 171 15.61 18.72 -7.22
C TRP A 171 16.12 19.81 -6.26
N GLY A 172 15.21 20.35 -5.43
CA GLY A 172 15.51 21.44 -4.48
C GLY A 172 15.46 22.84 -5.10
N GLU A 173 15.19 22.97 -6.40
CA GLU A 173 15.04 24.23 -7.09
C GLU A 173 13.57 24.55 -7.33
N GLY A 174 13.18 25.82 -7.16
CA GLY A 174 11.82 26.28 -7.40
C GLY A 174 11.59 26.57 -8.88
N HIS A 175 10.55 25.97 -9.45
CA HIS A 175 10.13 26.18 -10.83
C HIS A 175 8.70 26.73 -10.89
N GLU A 176 8.52 27.79 -11.68
CA GLU A 176 7.19 28.32 -11.97
C GLU A 176 6.43 27.31 -12.86
N LEU A 177 5.19 27.01 -12.48
CA LEU A 177 4.25 26.22 -13.27
C LEU A 177 3.63 27.11 -14.35
N VAL A 178 3.61 26.61 -15.59
CA VAL A 178 2.89 27.22 -16.71
C VAL A 178 1.91 26.20 -17.26
N VAL A 179 0.63 26.48 -17.13
CA VAL A 179 -0.45 25.65 -17.66
C VAL A 179 -0.84 26.14 -19.06
N ARG A 180 -0.92 25.21 -20.02
CA ARG A 180 -1.37 25.48 -21.39
C ARG A 180 -2.57 24.59 -21.69
N GLU A 181 -3.66 25.20 -22.11
CA GLU A 181 -4.92 24.49 -22.40
C GLU A 181 -4.98 24.00 -23.85
N ASP A 182 -5.95 23.12 -24.12
CA ASP A 182 -6.22 22.51 -25.43
C ASP A 182 -4.99 21.80 -26.04
N LYS A 183 -4.23 21.13 -25.19
CA LYS A 183 -3.06 20.32 -25.55
C LYS A 183 -3.19 18.90 -25.01
N LYS A 184 -2.41 17.99 -25.62
CA LYS A 184 -2.31 16.61 -25.12
C LYS A 184 -1.74 16.62 -23.69
N PRO A 185 -2.40 15.96 -22.71
CA PRO A 185 -2.00 16.00 -21.31
C PRO A 185 -0.58 15.51 -21.08
N CYS A 186 0.32 16.39 -20.65
CA CYS A 186 1.68 16.04 -20.26
C CYS A 186 2.32 17.14 -19.41
N VAL A 187 3.39 16.78 -18.69
CA VAL A 187 4.18 17.73 -17.91
C VAL A 187 5.65 17.53 -18.25
N ARG A 188 6.37 18.64 -18.46
CA ARG A 188 7.79 18.63 -18.83
C ARG A 188 8.51 19.86 -18.27
N LEU A 189 9.83 19.78 -18.19
CA LEU A 189 10.69 20.89 -17.83
C LEU A 189 11.13 21.63 -19.11
N GLU A 190 10.79 22.92 -19.23
CA GLU A 190 11.26 23.81 -20.31
C GLU A 190 12.10 24.93 -19.67
N GLY A 191 13.42 24.79 -19.69
CA GLY A 191 14.33 25.71 -19.02
C GLY A 191 14.13 25.72 -17.51
N LYS A 192 13.72 26.87 -16.95
CA LYS A 192 13.42 27.02 -15.51
C LYS A 192 11.95 26.82 -15.16
N LYS A 193 11.10 26.49 -16.13
CA LYS A 193 9.65 26.38 -15.93
C LYS A 193 9.18 24.94 -16.04
N ILE A 194 8.22 24.56 -15.22
CA ILE A 194 7.47 23.32 -15.39
C ILE A 194 6.26 23.66 -16.26
N VAL A 195 6.17 23.05 -17.44
CA VAL A 195 5.05 23.26 -18.35
C VAL A 195 4.09 22.08 -18.24
N MET A 196 2.83 22.37 -17.94
CA MET A 196 1.73 21.42 -17.88
C MET A 196 0.76 21.70 -19.01
N ASP A 197 0.81 20.86 -20.03
CA ASP A 197 -0.17 20.84 -21.10
C ASP A 197 -1.39 20.04 -20.62
N ILE A 198 -2.60 20.59 -20.75
CA ILE A 198 -3.87 19.98 -20.31
C ILE A 198 -4.93 20.03 -21.40
N GLU A 199 -5.90 19.12 -21.28
CA GLU A 199 -7.18 19.23 -21.99
C GLU A 199 -8.12 20.17 -21.24
N SER A 200 -8.96 20.90 -21.97
CA SER A 200 -9.99 21.76 -21.38
C SER A 200 -10.91 20.97 -20.45
N GLY A 201 -11.17 21.52 -19.26
CA GLY A 201 -12.05 20.91 -18.26
C GLY A 201 -11.37 19.93 -17.28
N MET A 202 -10.05 19.75 -17.33
CA MET A 202 -9.34 18.93 -16.34
C MET A 202 -9.39 19.55 -14.93
N ASP A 203 -9.85 18.78 -13.96
CA ASP A 203 -9.93 19.18 -12.55
C ASP A 203 -8.57 19.14 -11.83
N VAL A 204 -8.54 19.68 -10.60
CA VAL A 204 -7.33 19.72 -9.75
C VAL A 204 -6.77 18.32 -9.48
N ALA A 205 -7.62 17.30 -9.35
CA ALA A 205 -7.17 15.94 -9.06
C ALA A 205 -6.47 15.31 -10.27
N GLN A 206 -6.96 15.56 -11.48
CA GLN A 206 -6.35 15.13 -12.73
C GLN A 206 -5.01 15.84 -12.98
N ARG A 207 -4.97 17.17 -12.78
CA ARG A 207 -3.73 17.96 -12.86
C ARG A 207 -2.67 17.48 -11.86
N ARG A 208 -3.09 17.16 -10.64
CA ARG A 208 -2.22 16.56 -9.62
C ARG A 208 -1.62 15.23 -10.07
N GLU A 209 -2.41 14.35 -10.71
CA GLU A 209 -1.88 13.07 -11.18
C GLU A 209 -0.89 13.24 -12.34
N LEU A 210 -1.09 14.23 -13.22
CA LEU A 210 -0.09 14.60 -14.22
C LEU A 210 1.24 15.04 -13.58
N MET A 211 1.18 15.93 -12.59
CA MET A 211 2.38 16.34 -11.85
C MET A 211 3.06 15.15 -11.18
N ARG A 212 2.28 14.26 -10.55
CA ARG A 212 2.81 13.05 -9.90
C ARG A 212 3.49 12.10 -10.89
N LEU A 213 2.92 11.96 -12.10
CA LEU A 213 3.56 11.18 -13.16
C LEU A 213 4.91 11.80 -13.56
N PHE A 214 4.97 13.11 -13.74
CA PHE A 214 6.20 13.83 -14.06
C PHE A 214 7.27 13.67 -12.99
N LEU A 215 6.95 13.89 -11.71
CA LEU A 215 7.89 13.69 -10.60
C LEU A 215 8.41 12.24 -10.56
N ARG A 216 7.55 11.26 -10.85
CA ARG A 216 7.97 9.85 -10.94
C ARG A 216 8.95 9.63 -12.09
N LEU A 217 8.72 10.23 -13.26
CA LEU A 217 9.62 10.12 -14.40
C LEU A 217 10.99 10.74 -14.10
N CYS A 218 11.02 11.97 -13.57
CA CYS A 218 12.26 12.61 -13.13
C CYS A 218 13.03 11.75 -12.12
N LEU A 219 12.34 11.21 -11.10
CA LEU A 219 12.96 10.32 -10.13
C LEU A 219 13.54 9.07 -10.78
N SER A 220 12.81 8.47 -11.72
CA SER A 220 13.20 7.20 -12.35
C SER A 220 14.46 7.36 -13.21
N ASP A 221 14.61 8.51 -13.87
CA ASP A 221 15.79 8.86 -14.68
C ASP A 221 17.06 8.91 -13.81
N GLU A 222 16.98 9.54 -12.63
CA GLU A 222 18.11 9.63 -11.70
C GLU A 222 18.39 8.29 -10.99
N LEU A 223 17.34 7.56 -10.60
CA LEU A 223 17.45 6.34 -9.78
C LEU A 223 18.32 5.26 -10.40
N GLY A 224 18.21 5.05 -11.72
CA GLY A 224 18.96 4.00 -12.41
C GLY A 224 20.47 4.19 -12.27
N SER A 225 20.95 5.39 -12.62
CA SER A 225 22.39 5.72 -12.56
C SER A 225 22.93 5.68 -11.13
N LEU A 226 22.14 6.18 -10.18
CA LEU A 226 22.49 6.23 -8.76
C LEU A 226 22.62 4.83 -8.16
N VAL A 227 21.65 3.95 -8.39
CA VAL A 227 21.71 2.57 -7.89
C VAL A 227 22.87 1.82 -8.53
N SER A 228 23.08 1.93 -9.84
CA SER A 228 24.22 1.28 -10.51
C SER A 228 25.58 1.77 -10.01
N ARG A 229 25.69 3.02 -9.56
CA ARG A 229 26.90 3.54 -8.89
C ARG A 229 27.13 2.84 -7.55
N TYR A 230 26.10 2.75 -6.71
CA TYR A 230 26.22 2.18 -5.37
C TYR A 230 26.28 0.65 -5.36
N GLU A 231 25.69 -0.04 -6.34
CA GLU A 231 25.87 -1.49 -6.53
C GLU A 231 27.35 -1.83 -6.71
N ARG A 232 28.08 -1.02 -7.51
CA ARG A 232 29.53 -1.17 -7.72
C ARG A 232 30.33 -0.83 -6.47
N LEU A 233 30.04 0.31 -5.84
CA LEU A 233 30.78 0.79 -4.65
C LEU A 233 30.63 -0.16 -3.45
N MET A 234 29.41 -0.65 -3.22
CA MET A 234 29.10 -1.50 -2.07
C MET A 234 29.18 -3.01 -2.39
N GLN A 235 29.48 -3.37 -3.64
CA GLN A 235 29.56 -4.76 -4.12
C GLN A 235 28.29 -5.58 -3.85
N VAL A 236 27.12 -5.00 -4.13
CA VAL A 236 25.81 -5.66 -4.03
C VAL A 236 25.03 -5.56 -5.32
N ARG A 237 24.00 -6.40 -5.42
CA ARG A 237 22.98 -6.29 -6.45
C ARG A 237 21.60 -6.08 -5.85
N VAL A 238 20.91 -5.08 -6.38
CA VAL A 238 19.51 -4.80 -6.16
C VAL A 238 18.71 -5.62 -7.17
N ALA A 239 17.80 -6.46 -6.69
CA ALA A 239 17.00 -7.31 -7.58
C ALA A 239 15.83 -6.56 -8.23
N GLY A 240 15.45 -5.41 -7.67
CA GLY A 240 14.39 -4.58 -8.21
C GLY A 240 14.23 -3.26 -7.47
N ILE A 241 13.94 -2.21 -8.23
CA ILE A 241 13.71 -0.86 -7.73
C ILE A 241 12.28 -0.48 -8.09
N THR A 242 11.55 0.08 -7.14
CA THR A 242 10.20 0.62 -7.42
C THR A 242 10.05 2.03 -6.86
N SER A 243 9.48 2.94 -7.65
CA SER A 243 9.14 4.28 -7.22
C SER A 243 7.64 4.37 -6.89
N ARG A 244 7.27 4.83 -5.69
CA ARG A 244 5.86 4.99 -5.28
C ARG A 244 5.67 6.29 -4.53
N PHE A 245 4.48 6.89 -4.61
CA PHE A 245 4.10 7.92 -3.64
C PHE A 245 3.70 7.21 -2.34
N MET A 246 4.41 7.50 -1.26
CA MET A 246 4.25 6.85 0.04
C MET A 246 3.92 7.93 1.07
N LYS A 247 3.05 7.62 2.03
CA LYS A 247 2.59 8.62 3.01
C LYS A 247 3.52 8.77 4.22
N THR A 248 4.27 7.72 4.57
CA THR A 248 4.89 7.64 5.92
C THR A 248 6.39 7.37 5.91
N ARG A 249 7.02 7.28 4.74
CA ARG A 249 8.44 6.92 4.62
C ARG A 249 9.02 7.36 3.29
N TRP A 250 10.30 7.68 3.31
CA TRP A 250 11.08 8.07 2.12
C TRP A 250 11.58 6.87 1.32
N GLY A 251 11.80 5.73 1.98
CA GLY A 251 12.21 4.49 1.34
C GLY A 251 11.71 3.27 2.09
N SER A 252 11.91 2.09 1.50
CA SER A 252 11.84 0.82 2.21
C SER A 252 12.58 -0.29 1.46
N CYS A 253 13.26 -1.14 2.20
CA CYS A 253 13.96 -2.32 1.69
C CYS A 253 13.24 -3.60 2.07
N THR A 254 13.17 -4.55 1.15
CA THR A 254 12.82 -5.94 1.46
C THR A 254 14.10 -6.77 1.31
N SER A 255 14.81 -6.99 2.41
CA SER A 255 16.13 -7.64 2.42
C SER A 255 16.11 -9.05 1.84
N ARG A 256 15.04 -9.82 2.05
CA ARG A 256 14.89 -11.20 1.55
C ARG A 256 15.05 -11.32 0.03
N ASN A 257 14.50 -10.38 -0.73
CA ASN A 257 14.54 -10.39 -2.19
C ASN A 257 15.39 -9.24 -2.75
N ARG A 258 16.12 -8.50 -1.90
CA ARG A 258 16.96 -7.34 -2.27
C ARG A 258 16.24 -6.32 -3.16
N THR A 259 14.96 -6.07 -2.89
CA THR A 259 14.22 -5.00 -3.59
C THR A 259 14.13 -3.76 -2.73
N ILE A 260 14.32 -2.60 -3.33
CA ILE A 260 14.15 -1.30 -2.69
C ILE A 260 12.96 -0.57 -3.29
N ARG A 261 12.28 0.20 -2.45
CA ARG A 261 11.19 1.08 -2.85
C ARG A 261 11.52 2.49 -2.40
N ILE A 262 11.38 3.44 -3.31
CA ILE A 262 11.77 4.84 -3.10
C ILE A 262 10.54 5.73 -3.27
N ASN A 263 10.41 6.74 -2.41
CA ASN A 263 9.29 7.67 -2.46
C ASN A 263 9.47 8.71 -3.59
N CYS A 264 8.47 8.85 -4.46
CA CYS A 264 8.50 9.81 -5.56
C CYS A 264 8.56 11.27 -5.09
N MET A 265 8.16 11.56 -3.85
CA MET A 265 8.30 12.91 -3.29
C MET A 265 9.75 13.38 -3.17
N LEU A 266 10.74 12.47 -3.17
CA LEU A 266 12.16 12.83 -3.17
C LEU A 266 12.58 13.67 -4.37
N ALA A 267 11.84 13.60 -5.49
CA ALA A 267 12.10 14.43 -6.66
C ALA A 267 11.92 15.94 -6.38
N ARG A 268 11.23 16.33 -5.30
CA ARG A 268 11.07 17.75 -4.92
C ARG A 268 12.27 18.31 -4.15
N TYR A 269 13.15 17.45 -3.64
CA TYR A 269 14.26 17.81 -2.75
C TYR A 269 15.60 17.69 -3.46
N PRO A 270 16.68 18.28 -2.93
CA PRO A 270 18.00 18.14 -3.51
C PRO A 270 18.36 16.67 -3.80
N LYS A 271 19.01 16.42 -4.94
CA LYS A 271 19.40 15.05 -5.36
C LYS A 271 20.18 14.28 -4.30
N ALA A 272 20.95 15.00 -3.46
CA ALA A 272 21.64 14.43 -2.30
C ALA A 272 20.69 13.67 -1.34
N MET A 273 19.44 14.09 -1.21
CA MET A 273 18.45 13.40 -0.38
C MET A 273 18.00 12.07 -1.00
N LEU A 274 17.86 12.03 -2.34
CA LEU A 274 17.62 10.77 -3.05
C LEU A 274 18.80 9.82 -2.89
N GLU A 275 20.02 10.32 -3.03
CA GLU A 275 21.27 9.58 -2.82
C GLU A 275 21.34 8.97 -1.41
N TYR A 276 21.12 9.78 -0.37
CA TYR A 276 21.08 9.31 1.01
C TYR A 276 20.05 8.18 1.21
N VAL A 277 18.82 8.34 0.73
CA VAL A 277 17.78 7.31 0.91
C VAL A 277 18.14 6.02 0.16
N VAL A 278 18.68 6.11 -1.05
CA VAL A 278 19.14 4.91 -1.78
C VAL A 278 20.24 4.19 -1.01
N VAL A 279 21.24 4.92 -0.50
CA VAL A 279 22.31 4.35 0.33
C VAL A 279 21.74 3.68 1.58
N HIS A 280 20.83 4.36 2.28
CA HIS A 280 20.17 3.85 3.49
C HIS A 280 19.46 2.51 3.20
N GLU A 281 18.63 2.46 2.16
CA GLU A 281 17.88 1.25 1.81
C GLU A 281 18.78 0.10 1.34
N MET A 282 19.91 0.40 0.69
CA MET A 282 20.89 -0.61 0.29
C MET A 282 21.68 -1.15 1.48
N CYS A 283 22.00 -0.32 2.49
CA CYS A 283 22.65 -0.77 3.73
C CYS A 283 21.82 -1.83 4.47
N HIS A 284 20.50 -1.81 4.32
CA HIS A 284 19.60 -2.84 4.86
C HIS A 284 19.80 -4.26 4.28
N PHE A 285 20.61 -4.42 3.23
CA PHE A 285 21.00 -5.75 2.75
C PHE A 285 21.95 -6.49 3.69
N TRP A 286 22.71 -5.76 4.51
CA TRP A 286 23.58 -6.33 5.55
C TRP A 286 22.97 -6.17 6.93
N GLU A 287 22.51 -4.96 7.26
CA GLU A 287 22.04 -4.60 8.59
C GLU A 287 20.54 -4.31 8.60
N LYS A 288 19.73 -5.26 9.09
CA LYS A 288 18.26 -5.19 8.98
C LYS A 288 17.60 -4.15 9.89
N GLY A 289 18.28 -3.71 10.94
CA GLY A 289 17.76 -2.74 11.90
C GLY A 289 18.70 -1.54 12.03
N HIS A 290 18.21 -0.47 12.62
CA HIS A 290 18.94 0.79 12.81
C HIS A 290 19.85 0.76 14.05
N SER A 291 20.74 -0.23 14.11
CA SER A 291 21.77 -0.34 15.16
C SER A 291 22.92 0.67 14.94
N GLN A 292 23.84 0.79 15.90
CA GLN A 292 25.06 1.57 15.69
C GLN A 292 25.84 1.07 14.46
N ALA A 293 25.97 -0.25 14.30
CA ALA A 293 26.63 -0.86 13.15
C ALA A 293 25.97 -0.49 11.82
N PHE A 294 24.64 -0.33 11.78
CA PHE A 294 23.93 0.18 10.60
C PHE A 294 24.35 1.61 10.27
N TYR A 295 24.37 2.51 11.25
CA TYR A 295 24.74 3.90 11.00
C TYR A 295 26.23 4.08 10.68
N ASP A 296 27.10 3.24 11.24
CA ASP A 296 28.52 3.18 10.86
C ASP A 296 28.66 2.75 9.39
N LEU A 297 27.87 1.78 8.95
CA LEU A 297 27.81 1.34 7.55
C LEU A 297 27.29 2.44 6.61
N VAL A 298 26.20 3.11 6.99
CA VAL A 298 25.66 4.25 6.23
C VAL A 298 26.72 5.36 6.12
N GLY A 299 27.35 5.74 7.24
CA GLY A 299 28.38 6.77 7.28
C GLY A 299 29.62 6.46 6.46
N ARG A 300 29.93 5.18 6.25
CA ARG A 300 31.01 4.76 5.34
C ARG A 300 30.73 5.11 3.87
N TYR A 301 29.47 5.07 3.44
CA TYR A 301 29.08 5.31 2.04
C TYR A 301 28.45 6.69 1.81
N TYR A 302 27.96 7.33 2.86
CA TYR A 302 27.39 8.67 2.86
C TYR A 302 27.76 9.37 4.18
N PRO A 303 28.93 10.04 4.25
CA PRO A 303 29.45 10.62 5.49
C PRO A 303 28.50 11.63 6.17
N ASP A 304 27.80 12.46 5.38
CA ASP A 304 26.91 13.52 5.86
C ASP A 304 25.49 13.02 6.18
N TRP A 305 25.33 11.74 6.50
CA TRP A 305 24.01 11.10 6.64
C TRP A 305 23.17 11.71 7.77
N LYS A 306 23.80 12.22 8.82
CA LYS A 306 23.09 12.86 9.94
C LYS A 306 22.33 14.10 9.46
N SER A 307 23.01 14.97 8.71
CA SER A 307 22.41 16.17 8.14
C SER A 307 21.30 15.83 7.13
N ALA A 308 21.49 14.79 6.31
CA ALA A 308 20.47 14.31 5.39
C ALA A 308 19.25 13.71 6.13
N SER A 309 19.47 12.96 7.21
CA SER A 309 18.40 12.45 8.06
C SER A 309 17.61 13.58 8.71
N ASP A 310 18.28 14.54 9.35
CA ASP A 310 17.64 15.68 9.99
C ASP A 310 16.83 16.52 8.99
N PHE A 311 17.36 16.69 7.78
CA PHE A 311 16.65 17.37 6.69
C PHE A 311 15.36 16.63 6.33
N LEU A 312 15.45 15.32 6.09
CA LEU A 312 14.30 14.49 5.70
C LEU A 312 13.28 14.29 6.82
N ASP A 313 13.70 14.31 8.08
CA ASP A 313 12.81 14.26 9.23
C ASP A 313 11.97 15.54 9.34
N LYS A 314 12.57 16.71 9.08
CA LYS A 314 11.84 17.98 8.97
C LYS A 314 10.90 17.98 7.77
N ALA A 315 11.37 17.50 6.62
CA ALA A 315 10.56 17.39 5.40
C ALA A 315 9.48 16.29 5.48
N SER A 316 9.51 15.41 6.48
CA SER A 316 8.55 14.30 6.58
C SER A 316 7.11 14.77 6.78
N SER A 317 6.88 16.00 7.25
CA SER A 317 5.55 16.63 7.29
C SER A 317 5.00 16.96 5.89
N GLU A 318 5.86 17.07 4.89
CA GLU A 318 5.52 17.44 3.51
C GLU A 318 5.38 16.24 2.56
N ILE A 319 5.85 15.04 2.95
CA ILE A 319 5.62 13.77 2.23
C ILE A 319 4.14 13.55 1.88
N LEU A 320 3.28 14.15 2.69
CA LEU A 320 1.90 13.76 2.82
C LEU A 320 1.00 14.51 1.83
N ILE A 321 1.47 15.62 1.24
CA ILE A 321 0.75 16.50 0.30
C ILE A 321 0.72 15.89 -1.11
#